data_AF-X6P2I9-F1
#
_entry.id   AF-X6P2I9-F1
#
_cell.length_a   1.000
_cell.length_b   1.000
_cell.length_c   1.000
_cell.angle_alpha   90.00
_cell.angle_beta   90.00
_cell.angle_gamma   90.00
#
_symmetry.space_group_name_H-M   'P 1'
#
loop_
_entity.id
_entity.type
_entity.pdbx_description
1 polymer ?
#
loop_
_entity_poly.entity_id
_entity_poly.type
_entity_poly.pdbx_seq_one_letter_code
_entity_poly.pdbx_strand_id
1 'polypeptide(L)'
;MSLFWTTVDWILDHLTPQTLLHVILWLIGWFFVCYLLEFGVVYLMITIIYLIFTNLGKRKKGELSAYSMFNHNFEQITGTFDGEFYDNMLRRGGSSINKNINGHCICGSVKKYKKCCMKNHNINVSYRRNEQLLFLKTNNRFPKKK
;
A
#
# COMPACT_ATOMS: atom_id res chain seq x y z
N MET A 1 6.93 -3.75 -39.56
CA MET A 1 6.16 -4.81 -40.26
C MET A 1 6.46 -6.21 -39.70
N SER A 2 7.68 -6.55 -39.28
CA SER A 2 8.05 -7.92 -38.82
C SER A 2 7.50 -8.35 -37.45
N LEU A 3 7.39 -7.43 -36.47
CA LEU A 3 6.87 -7.72 -35.12
C LEU A 3 5.42 -8.21 -35.09
N PHE A 4 4.61 -7.79 -36.06
CA PHE A 4 3.18 -8.12 -36.13
C PHE A 4 2.96 -9.58 -36.56
N TRP A 5 3.72 -10.04 -37.56
CA TRP A 5 3.61 -11.41 -38.06
C TRP A 5 4.11 -12.42 -37.02
N THR A 6 5.22 -12.14 -36.32
CA THR A 6 5.73 -13.03 -35.26
C THR A 6 4.75 -13.21 -34.10
N THR A 7 3.96 -12.19 -33.76
CA THR A 7 2.92 -12.32 -32.74
C THR A 7 1.71 -13.11 -33.24
N VAL A 8 1.35 -12.95 -34.52
CA VAL A 8 0.25 -13.71 -35.12
C VAL A 8 0.60 -15.18 -35.21
N ASP A 9 1.81 -15.51 -35.66
CA ASP A 9 2.29 -16.89 -35.74
C ASP A 9 2.38 -17.54 -34.34
N TRP A 10 2.87 -16.81 -33.33
CA TRP A 10 2.88 -17.29 -31.95
C TRP A 10 1.47 -17.55 -31.40
N ILE A 11 0.51 -16.67 -31.69
CA ILE A 11 -0.90 -16.84 -31.28
C ILE A 11 -1.49 -18.08 -31.96
N LEU A 12 -1.24 -18.25 -33.26
CA LEU A 12 -1.76 -19.37 -34.04
C LEU A 12 -1.17 -20.71 -33.56
N ASP A 13 0.12 -20.75 -33.22
CA ASP A 13 0.78 -21.95 -32.67
C ASP A 13 0.26 -22.35 -31.29
N HIS A 14 -0.17 -21.38 -30.47
CA HIS A 14 -0.75 -21.64 -29.15
C HIS A 14 -2.27 -21.88 -29.18
N LEU A 15 -2.91 -21.73 -30.34
CA LEU A 15 -4.33 -21.97 -30.57
C LEU A 15 -4.63 -23.45 -30.83
N THR A 16 -4.14 -24.31 -29.94
CA THR A 16 -4.41 -25.74 -29.98
C THR A 16 -5.89 -26.04 -29.70
N PRO A 17 -6.46 -27.16 -30.20
CA PRO A 17 -7.83 -27.55 -29.89
C PRO A 17 -8.08 -27.74 -28.38
N GLN A 18 -7.02 -28.10 -27.64
CA GLN A 18 -7.08 -28.24 -26.19
C GLN A 18 -7.23 -26.87 -25.50
N THR A 19 -6.46 -25.86 -25.89
CA THR A 19 -6.58 -24.51 -25.31
C THR A 19 -7.94 -23.89 -25.66
N LEU A 20 -8.44 -24.09 -26.87
CA LEU A 20 -9.79 -23.67 -27.26
C LEU A 20 -10.89 -24.29 -26.40
N LEU A 21 -10.80 -25.60 -26.11
CA LEU A 21 -11.77 -26.29 -25.26
C LEU A 21 -11.83 -25.69 -23.84
N HIS A 22 -10.68 -25.37 -23.24
CA HIS A 22 -10.62 -24.73 -21.93
C HIS A 22 -11.25 -23.33 -21.94
N VAL A 23 -10.97 -22.52 -22.97
CA VAL A 23 -11.54 -21.17 -23.11
C VAL A 23 -13.06 -21.23 -23.29
N ILE A 24 -13.56 -22.15 -24.11
CA ILE A 24 -15.01 -22.33 -24.33
C ILE A 24 -15.70 -22.76 -23.03
N LEU A 25 -15.15 -23.74 -22.31
CA LEU A 25 -15.69 -24.17 -21.01
C LEU A 25 -15.74 -23.03 -19.99
N TRP A 26 -14.68 -22.22 -19.95
CA TRP A 26 -14.63 -21.03 -19.09
C TRP A 26 -15.71 -19.99 -19.46
N LEU A 27 -15.89 -19.71 -20.76
CA LEU A 27 -16.93 -18.79 -21.25
C LEU A 27 -18.35 -19.29 -20.94
N ILE A 28 -18.60 -20.61 -21.05
CA ILE A 28 -19.88 -21.22 -20.68
C ILE A 28 -20.13 -21.05 -19.18
N GLY A 29 -19.13 -21.33 -18.35
CA GLY A 29 -19.23 -21.13 -16.89
C GLY A 29 -19.51 -19.68 -16.52
N TRP A 30 -18.83 -18.74 -17.17
CA TRP A 30 -19.08 -17.31 -16.99
C TRP A 30 -20.51 -16.93 -17.41
N PHE A 31 -20.96 -17.36 -18.59
CA PHE A 31 -22.31 -17.10 -19.09
C PHE A 31 -23.39 -17.65 -18.13
N PHE A 32 -23.19 -18.85 -17.60
CA PHE A 32 -24.10 -19.46 -16.63
C PHE A 32 -24.20 -18.63 -15.33
N VAL A 33 -23.07 -18.17 -14.80
CA VAL A 33 -23.04 -17.30 -13.61
C VAL A 33 -23.68 -15.95 -13.89
N CYS A 34 -23.45 -15.36 -15.07
CA CYS A 34 -24.13 -14.13 -15.49
C CYS A 34 -25.64 -14.29 -15.54
N TYR A 35 -26.13 -15.41 -16.09
CA TYR A 35 -27.56 -15.60 -16.32
C TYR A 35 -28.34 -16.02 -15.07
N LEU A 36 -27.75 -16.89 -14.22
CA LEU A 36 -28.45 -17.40 -13.03
C LEU A 36 -28.26 -16.56 -11.78
N LEU A 37 -27.05 -16.01 -11.61
CA LEU A 37 -26.69 -15.30 -10.39
C LEU A 37 -26.66 -13.78 -10.61
N GLU A 38 -26.71 -13.29 -11.86
CA GLU A 38 -26.56 -11.87 -12.22
C GLU A 38 -25.23 -11.22 -11.74
N PHE A 39 -24.33 -12.01 -11.14
CA PHE A 39 -23.05 -11.59 -10.57
C PHE A 39 -21.85 -12.01 -11.45
N GLY A 40 -21.94 -11.76 -12.76
CA GLY A 40 -20.87 -12.08 -13.71
C GLY A 40 -19.50 -11.46 -13.38
N VAL A 41 -19.51 -10.30 -12.73
CA VAL A 41 -18.28 -9.58 -12.34
C VAL A 41 -17.51 -10.34 -11.25
N VAL A 42 -18.19 -11.00 -10.31
CA VAL A 42 -17.52 -11.74 -9.23
C VAL A 42 -16.75 -12.93 -9.79
N TYR A 43 -17.31 -13.62 -10.79
CA TYR A 43 -16.62 -14.69 -11.50
C TYR A 43 -15.32 -14.20 -12.17
N LEU A 44 -15.35 -13.03 -12.81
CA LEU A 44 -14.16 -12.43 -13.40
C LEU A 44 -13.12 -12.05 -12.34
N MET A 45 -13.54 -11.46 -11.22
CA MET A 45 -12.64 -11.11 -10.12
C MET A 45 -11.90 -12.34 -9.59
N ILE A 46 -12.62 -13.42 -9.32
CA ILE A 46 -12.02 -14.69 -8.87
C ILE A 46 -11.10 -15.27 -9.95
N THR A 47 -11.52 -15.23 -11.22
CA THR A 47 -10.69 -15.70 -12.34
C THR A 47 -9.38 -14.92 -12.43
N ILE A 48 -9.41 -13.60 -12.33
CA ILE A 48 -8.20 -12.76 -12.39
C ILE A 48 -7.24 -13.11 -11.24
N ILE A 49 -7.77 -13.25 -10.03
CA ILE A 49 -6.97 -13.66 -8.87
C ILE A 49 -6.35 -15.04 -9.11
N TYR A 50 -7.14 -16.00 -9.59
CA TYR A 50 -6.67 -17.34 -9.94
C TYR A 50 -5.58 -17.31 -11.03
N LEU A 51 -5.76 -16.49 -12.07
CA LEU A 51 -4.76 -16.32 -13.12
C LEU A 51 -3.47 -15.72 -12.60
N ILE A 52 -3.54 -14.73 -11.71
CA ILE A 52 -2.33 -14.19 -11.06
C ILE A 52 -1.60 -15.33 -10.35
N PHE A 53 -2.28 -16.05 -9.45
CA PHE A 53 -1.64 -17.13 -8.67
C PHE A 53 -1.07 -18.27 -9.52
N THR A 54 -1.72 -18.63 -10.62
CA THR A 54 -1.23 -19.68 -11.52
C THR A 54 -0.13 -19.20 -12.47
N ASN A 55 -0.04 -17.89 -12.73
CA ASN A 55 1.02 -17.27 -13.52
C ASN A 55 2.17 -16.71 -12.66
N LEU A 56 2.13 -16.90 -11.33
CA LEU A 56 3.27 -16.55 -10.48
C LEU A 56 4.46 -17.44 -10.87
N GLY A 57 5.50 -16.81 -11.41
CA GLY A 57 6.74 -17.50 -11.77
C GLY A 57 7.44 -18.11 -10.55
N LYS A 58 8.14 -19.23 -10.76
CA LYS A 58 9.01 -19.81 -9.74
C LYS A 58 10.28 -18.97 -9.62
N ARG A 59 10.54 -18.40 -8.44
CA ARG A 59 11.81 -17.68 -8.19
C ARG A 59 12.96 -18.67 -8.05
N LYS A 60 14.13 -18.32 -8.58
CA LYS A 60 15.36 -19.10 -8.32
C LYS A 60 15.85 -18.80 -6.90
N LYS A 61 16.41 -19.82 -6.23
CA LYS A 61 17.03 -19.63 -4.92
C LYS A 61 18.18 -18.62 -5.07
N GLY A 62 18.11 -17.51 -4.33
CA GLY A 62 19.10 -16.42 -4.39
C GLY A 62 18.70 -15.21 -5.25
N GLU A 63 17.55 -15.23 -5.93
CA GLU A 63 17.03 -14.03 -6.60
C GLU A 63 16.55 -13.01 -5.57
N LEU A 64 17.12 -11.81 -5.63
CA LEU A 64 16.70 -10.66 -4.83
C LEU A 64 15.20 -10.41 -5.06
N SER A 65 14.45 -10.30 -3.97
CA SER A 65 13.09 -9.78 -4.04
C SER A 65 13.12 -8.31 -4.46
N ALA A 66 12.04 -7.79 -5.04
CA ALA A 66 11.92 -6.37 -5.35
C ALA A 66 12.15 -5.48 -4.10
N TYR A 67 11.81 -5.99 -2.91
CA TYR A 67 12.05 -5.31 -1.64
C TYR A 67 13.55 -5.28 -1.27
N SER A 68 14.27 -6.37 -1.53
CA SER A 68 15.72 -6.46 -1.30
C SER A 68 16.52 -5.51 -2.19
N MET A 69 15.99 -5.11 -3.35
CA MET A 69 16.59 -4.07 -4.19
C MET A 69 16.67 -2.72 -3.46
N PHE A 70 15.74 -2.45 -2.55
CA PHE A 70 15.69 -1.19 -1.80
C PHE A 70 16.20 -1.33 -0.36
N ASN A 71 16.37 -2.56 0.13
CA ASN A 71 16.80 -2.85 1.50
C ASN A 71 17.94 -3.88 1.52
N HIS A 72 19.13 -3.43 1.13
CA HIS A 72 20.32 -4.27 1.04
C HIS A 72 20.78 -4.84 2.39
N ASN A 73 20.55 -4.10 3.47
CA ASN A 73 20.96 -4.49 4.83
C ASN A 73 19.92 -5.36 5.55
N PHE A 74 18.77 -5.63 4.92
CA PHE A 74 17.63 -6.33 5.55
C PHE A 74 17.19 -5.68 6.87
N GLU A 75 17.37 -4.37 6.99
CA GLU A 75 16.96 -3.64 8.18
C GLU A 75 15.45 -3.38 8.11
N GLN A 76 14.78 -3.43 9.25
CA GLN A 76 13.37 -3.08 9.30
C GLN A 76 13.21 -1.59 8.93
N ILE A 77 12.31 -1.29 7.99
CA ILE A 77 12.08 0.11 7.59
C ILE A 77 11.54 0.85 8.82
N THR A 78 12.17 1.96 9.16
CA THR A 78 11.76 2.81 10.28
C THR A 78 10.37 3.37 9.99
N GLY A 79 9.40 3.08 10.87
CA GLY A 79 7.99 3.44 10.68
C GLY A 79 7.10 2.32 10.13
N THR A 80 7.64 1.12 9.88
CA THR A 80 6.82 -0.08 9.68
C THR A 80 6.14 -0.45 11.00
N PHE A 81 4.84 -0.72 10.96
CA PHE A 81 4.09 -1.11 12.15
C PHE A 81 4.44 -2.55 12.53
N ASP A 82 5.43 -2.70 13.40
CA ASP A 82 5.84 -3.99 13.95
C ASP A 82 5.10 -4.30 15.26
N GLY A 83 4.88 -5.59 15.52
CA GLY A 83 4.27 -6.06 16.75
C GLY A 83 5.06 -5.62 17.98
N GLU A 84 6.39 -5.70 17.93
CA GLU A 84 7.26 -5.26 19.03
C GLU A 84 7.18 -3.74 19.27
N PHE A 85 7.06 -2.94 18.20
CA PHE A 85 6.87 -1.49 18.30
C PHE A 85 5.53 -1.15 18.97
N TYR A 86 4.45 -1.83 18.57
CA TYR A 86 3.14 -1.66 19.17
C TYR A 86 3.12 -2.07 20.65
N ASP A 87 3.70 -3.22 20.97
CA ASP A 87 3.74 -3.75 22.34
C ASP A 87 4.58 -2.83 23.25
N ASN A 88 5.68 -2.28 22.75
CA ASN A 88 6.44 -1.23 23.42
C ASN A 88 5.65 0.08 23.57
N MET A 89 4.84 0.48 22.58
CA MET A 89 3.98 1.67 22.68
C MET A 89 2.88 1.49 23.74
N LEU A 90 2.25 0.31 23.79
CA LEU A 90 1.26 -0.05 24.79
C LEU A 90 1.88 -0.13 26.20
N ARG A 91 3.02 -0.83 26.35
CA ARG A 91 3.74 -0.94 27.62
C ARG A 91 4.26 0.40 28.12
N ARG A 92 4.73 1.26 27.21
CA ARG A 92 5.17 2.62 27.55
C ARG A 92 4.01 3.60 27.67
N GLY A 93 2.76 3.17 27.49
CA GLY A 93 1.55 3.93 27.82
C GLY A 93 1.65 5.42 27.50
N GLY A 94 1.83 5.79 26.23
CA GLY A 94 1.87 7.20 25.83
C GLY A 94 2.84 8.09 26.64
N SER A 95 3.94 7.52 27.16
CA SER A 95 4.86 8.21 28.04
C SER A 95 5.43 9.44 27.34
N SER A 96 4.94 10.62 27.74
CA SER A 96 5.67 11.86 27.62
C SER A 96 7.05 11.62 28.23
N ILE A 97 8.08 11.53 27.39
CA ILE A 97 9.46 11.47 27.83
C ILE A 97 9.64 12.55 28.90
N ASN A 98 9.93 12.17 30.14
CA ASN A 98 10.29 13.11 31.20
C ASN A 98 11.69 13.64 30.85
N LYS A 99 11.73 14.59 29.92
CA LYS A 99 12.96 15.19 29.44
C LYS A 99 13.45 16.13 30.54
N ASN A 100 14.66 15.90 31.04
CA ASN A 100 15.30 16.83 31.97
C ASN A 100 15.43 18.21 31.30
N ILE A 101 14.53 19.12 31.66
CA ILE A 101 14.36 20.45 31.07
C ILE A 101 15.65 21.29 31.20
N ASN A 102 16.48 21.01 32.22
CA ASN A 102 17.76 21.66 32.45
C ASN A 102 18.97 20.92 31.86
N GLY A 103 18.78 19.71 31.32
CA GLY A 103 19.82 18.91 30.68
C GLY A 103 20.20 19.41 29.28
N HIS A 104 21.23 18.80 28.69
CA HIS A 104 21.69 19.07 27.32
C HIS A 104 20.64 18.63 26.28
N CYS A 105 20.46 19.35 25.16
CA CYS A 105 19.43 18.95 24.17
C CYS A 105 19.90 17.76 23.30
N ILE A 106 18.97 16.83 23.05
CA ILE A 106 19.12 15.64 22.20
C ILE A 106 19.44 15.99 20.74
N CYS A 107 19.13 17.20 20.24
CA CYS A 107 19.49 17.61 18.89
C CYS A 107 21.00 17.89 18.68
N GLY A 108 21.84 17.61 19.69
CA GLY A 108 23.28 17.86 19.63
C GLY A 108 23.68 19.32 19.85
N SER A 109 22.73 20.19 20.21
CA SER A 109 23.05 21.58 20.57
C SER A 109 23.66 21.67 21.97
N VAL A 110 24.71 22.47 22.12
CA VAL A 110 25.32 22.84 23.42
C VAL A 110 24.33 23.53 24.39
N LYS A 111 23.16 23.94 23.89
CA LYS A 111 22.12 24.64 24.65
C LYS A 111 21.27 23.65 25.47
N LYS A 112 20.82 24.10 26.65
CA LYS A 112 19.88 23.34 27.51
C LYS A 112 18.58 23.01 26.76
N TYR A 113 18.00 21.85 27.02
CA TYR A 113 16.78 21.34 26.38
C TYR A 113 15.66 22.38 26.33
N LYS A 114 15.42 23.10 27.44
CA LYS A 114 14.41 24.17 27.49
C LYS A 114 14.66 25.35 26.56
N LYS A 115 15.93 25.71 26.33
CA LYS A 115 16.32 26.87 25.52
C LYS A 115 16.46 26.53 24.03
N CYS A 116 16.61 25.26 23.68
CA CYS A 116 16.76 24.81 22.30
C CYS A 116 15.46 24.22 21.76
N CYS A 117 14.89 23.26 22.50
CA CYS A 117 13.91 22.32 21.99
C CYS A 117 12.51 22.59 22.59
N MET A 118 12.40 23.25 23.76
CA MET A 118 11.13 23.79 24.26
C MET A 118 10.88 25.27 23.92
N LYS A 119 11.84 25.98 23.32
CA LYS A 119 11.71 27.43 23.04
C LYS A 119 10.59 27.77 22.05
N ASN A 120 9.98 26.76 21.42
CA ASN A 120 8.82 26.89 20.55
C ASN A 120 7.52 26.26 21.11
N HIS A 121 7.32 26.20 22.43
CA HIS A 121 6.04 25.71 22.99
C HIS A 121 4.85 26.69 22.91
N ASN A 122 4.94 27.78 22.12
CA ASN A 122 3.76 28.47 21.58
C ASN A 122 3.38 28.01 20.16
N ILE A 123 4.01 26.96 19.65
CA ILE A 123 3.76 26.39 18.33
C ILE A 123 3.69 24.88 18.51
N ASN A 124 2.60 24.23 18.04
CA ASN A 124 2.37 22.77 18.04
C ASN A 124 1.51 22.14 19.15
N VAL A 125 0.57 22.89 19.75
CA VAL A 125 -0.81 22.35 19.95
C VAL A 125 -1.72 22.78 18.79
N SER A 126 -1.19 23.52 17.81
CA SER A 126 -1.92 24.04 16.65
C SER A 126 -2.09 23.03 15.52
N TYR A 127 -1.34 21.92 15.47
CA TYR A 127 -1.46 20.97 14.35
C TYR A 127 -2.76 20.14 14.41
N ARG A 128 -3.33 19.91 15.61
CA ARG A 128 -4.62 19.19 15.76
C ARG A 128 -5.85 20.08 15.55
N ARG A 129 -5.72 21.41 15.71
CA ARG A 129 -6.87 22.34 15.59
C ARG A 129 -7.10 22.81 14.15
N ASN A 130 -6.04 22.92 13.35
CA ASN A 130 -6.12 23.47 12.01
C ASN A 130 -6.69 22.48 10.98
N GLU A 131 -6.51 21.16 11.13
CA GLU A 131 -7.16 20.19 10.24
C GLU A 131 -8.69 20.19 10.42
N GLN A 132 -9.19 20.22 11.65
CA GLN A 132 -10.64 20.28 11.90
C GLN A 132 -11.27 21.60 11.39
N LEU A 133 -10.54 22.72 11.49
CA LEU A 133 -10.97 24.00 10.93
C LEU A 133 -10.91 24.03 9.39
N LEU A 134 -9.99 23.30 8.76
CA LEU A 134 -9.95 23.16 7.29
C LEU A 134 -11.12 22.33 6.77
N PHE A 135 -11.50 21.25 7.46
CA PHE A 135 -12.70 20.45 7.13
C PHE A 135 -14.01 21.24 7.34
N LEU A 136 -14.08 22.14 8.33
CA LEU A 136 -15.26 23.00 8.51
C LEU A 136 -15.33 24.16 7.51
N LYS A 137 -14.19 24.60 6.94
CA LYS A 137 -14.15 25.71 5.97
C LYS A 137 -14.42 25.26 4.52
N THR A 138 -14.26 23.97 4.22
CA THR A 138 -14.60 23.40 2.90
C THR A 138 -16.09 23.08 2.75
N ASN A 139 -16.81 22.78 3.85
CA ASN A 139 -18.25 22.49 3.80
C ASN A 139 -19.17 23.73 3.65
N ASN A 140 -18.65 24.95 3.86
CA ASN A 140 -19.41 26.19 3.68
C ASN A 140 -19.16 26.89 2.33
N ARG A 141 -18.57 26.19 1.35
CA ARG A 141 -18.27 26.74 0.02
C ARG A 141 -18.98 26.03 -1.13
N PHE A 142 -20.14 25.43 -0.88
CA PHE A 142 -21.05 25.07 -1.96
C PHE A 142 -21.75 26.35 -2.47
N PRO A 143 -21.61 26.71 -3.75
CA PRO A 143 -22.42 27.77 -4.34
C PRO A 143 -23.89 27.36 -4.28
N LYS A 144 -24.75 28.22 -3.72
CA LYS A 144 -26.19 28.11 -3.92
C LYS A 144 -26.44 28.20 -5.43
N LYS A 145 -26.86 27.08 -6.04
CA LYS A 145 -27.44 27.11 -7.39
C LYS A 145 -28.64 28.07 -7.35
N LYS A 146 -28.60 29.08 -8.22
CA LYS A 146 -29.81 29.81 -8.63
C LYS A 146 -30.68 28.91 -9.46
#